data_AF-A0A6G1BZX1-F1
#
_entry.id   AF-A0A6G1BZX1-F1
#
_cell.length_a   1.000
_cell.length_b   1.000
_cell.length_c   1.000
_cell.angle_alpha   90.00
_cell.angle_beta   90.00
_cell.angle_gamma   90.00
#
_symmetry.space_group_name_H-M   'P 1'
#
loop_
_entity.id
_entity.type
_entity.pdbx_description
1 polymer ?
#
loop_
_entity_poly.entity_id
_entity_poly.type
_entity_poly.pdbx_seq_one_letter_code
_entity_poly.pdbx_strand_id
1 'polypeptide(L)'
;MADCFFPQQHAGLCRRRRAAATGGHPLHLLLSLSYPTLAERFLHAALHLKQKVVNETCNKRWRAAAAAGAAGDFTICTGALGTAFLLFRAYRVTADRADLATCAEIVATCDAAFMGEE
;
A
#
# COMPACT_ATOMS: atom_id res chain seq x y z
N MET A 1 20.89 -13.35 16.48
CA MET A 1 19.94 -12.24 16.28
C MET A 1 18.66 -12.67 16.95
N ALA A 2 18.23 -11.96 17.99
CA ALA A 2 17.01 -12.30 18.70
C ALA A 2 15.82 -12.14 17.75
N ASP A 3 14.97 -13.16 17.73
CA ASP A 3 13.69 -13.17 17.05
C ASP A 3 12.77 -12.11 17.69
N CYS A 4 12.91 -10.85 17.29
CA CYS A 4 12.10 -9.72 17.75
C CYS A 4 10.69 -9.76 17.13
N PHE A 5 9.98 -10.87 17.29
CA PHE A 5 8.56 -10.96 16.92
C PHE A 5 7.70 -10.49 18.09
N PHE A 6 6.62 -9.77 17.76
CA PHE A 6 5.57 -9.55 18.74
C PHE A 6 4.92 -10.89 19.11
N PRO A 7 4.72 -11.18 20.41
CA PRO A 7 4.05 -12.40 20.82
C PRO A 7 2.61 -12.41 20.28
N GLN A 8 2.26 -13.47 19.56
CA GLN A 8 0.96 -13.61 18.90
C GLN A 8 -0.13 -13.95 19.92
N GLN A 9 -0.74 -12.93 20.54
CA GLN A 9 -1.79 -13.07 21.57
C GLN A 9 -3.22 -13.00 21.04
N HIS A 10 -3.44 -13.04 19.72
CA HIS A 10 -4.80 -12.92 19.17
C HIS A 10 -5.64 -14.18 19.42
N ALA A 11 -6.93 -13.98 19.67
CA ALA A 11 -7.87 -15.08 19.86
C ALA A 11 -7.89 -16.00 18.63
N GLY A 12 -7.81 -17.31 18.85
CA GLY A 12 -7.92 -18.30 17.78
C GLY A 12 -9.26 -18.18 17.03
N LEU A 13 -9.26 -18.55 15.75
CA LEU A 13 -10.46 -18.49 14.90
C LEU A 13 -11.57 -19.37 15.50
N CYS A 14 -12.59 -18.73 16.06
CA CYS A 14 -13.74 -19.43 16.64
C CYS A 14 -14.78 -19.73 15.56
N ARG A 15 -14.93 -21.01 15.20
CA ARG A 15 -15.96 -21.46 14.25
C ARG A 15 -17.40 -21.26 14.76
N ARG A 16 -17.60 -21.11 16.07
CA ARG A 16 -18.90 -20.80 16.69
C ARG A 16 -19.03 -19.31 17.01
N ARG A 17 -20.13 -18.70 16.59
CA ARG A 17 -20.53 -17.34 16.98
C ARG A 17 -20.66 -17.27 18.52
N ARG A 18 -19.76 -16.56 19.18
CA ARG A 18 -19.89 -16.17 20.59
C ARG A 18 -20.19 -14.67 20.65
N ALA A 19 -21.09 -14.26 21.53
CA ALA A 19 -21.36 -12.85 21.77
C ALA A 19 -20.08 -12.18 22.31
N ALA A 20 -19.71 -11.04 21.72
CA ALA A 20 -18.49 -10.33 22.07
C ALA A 20 -18.56 -9.78 23.50
N ALA A 21 -17.54 -10.07 24.31
CA ALA A 21 -17.39 -9.49 25.64
C ALA A 21 -17.13 -7.97 25.55
N THR A 22 -17.86 -7.20 26.35
CA THR A 22 -17.98 -5.73 26.33
C THR A 22 -16.77 -4.98 26.92
N GLY A 23 -15.54 -5.47 26.71
CA GLY A 23 -14.32 -4.87 27.28
C GLY A 23 -13.03 -5.13 26.50
N GLY A 24 -13.11 -5.42 25.19
CA GLY A 24 -11.95 -5.83 24.38
C GLY A 24 -11.16 -4.66 23.79
N HIS A 25 -9.84 -4.84 23.65
CA HIS A 25 -8.96 -3.97 22.87
C HIS A 25 -9.53 -3.68 21.47
N PRO A 26 -9.20 -2.53 20.83
CA PRO A 26 -9.72 -2.15 19.51
C PRO A 26 -9.50 -3.22 18.41
N LEU A 27 -8.45 -4.05 18.54
CA LEU A 27 -8.23 -5.21 17.67
C LEU A 27 -9.33 -6.27 17.79
N HIS A 28 -9.81 -6.55 19.00
CA HIS A 28 -10.89 -7.50 19.24
C HIS A 28 -12.23 -6.99 18.68
N LEU A 29 -12.44 -5.66 18.68
CA LEU A 29 -13.60 -5.06 18.00
C LEU A 29 -13.49 -5.16 16.47
N LEU A 30 -12.29 -5.06 15.89
CA LEU A 30 -12.12 -5.29 14.44
C LEU A 30 -12.37 -6.74 14.06
N LEU A 31 -11.86 -7.69 14.86
CA LEU A 31 -11.99 -9.13 14.59
C LEU A 31 -13.42 -9.66 14.81
N SER A 32 -14.26 -8.95 15.54
CA SER A 32 -15.67 -9.31 15.74
C SER A 32 -16.60 -8.82 14.62
N LEU A 33 -16.11 -7.99 13.69
CA LEU A 33 -16.89 -7.49 12.56
C LEU A 33 -17.16 -8.59 11.53
N SER A 34 -18.24 -8.40 10.77
CA SER A 34 -18.48 -9.20 9.57
C SER A 34 -17.41 -8.90 8.51
N TYR A 35 -17.10 -9.89 7.68
CA TYR A 35 -16.13 -9.74 6.60
C TYR A 35 -16.37 -8.51 5.70
N PRO A 36 -17.59 -8.20 5.20
CA PRO A 36 -17.77 -7.04 4.33
C PRO A 36 -17.42 -5.71 5.03
N THR A 37 -17.88 -5.50 6.26
CA THR A 37 -17.60 -4.28 7.03
C THR A 37 -16.11 -4.16 7.40
N LEU A 38 -15.47 -5.29 7.70
CA LEU A 38 -14.04 -5.34 7.97
C LEU A 38 -13.23 -5.01 6.71
N ALA A 39 -13.59 -5.62 5.58
CA ALA A 39 -12.94 -5.41 4.29
C ALA A 39 -13.06 -3.96 3.83
N GLU A 40 -14.23 -3.33 3.97
CA GLU A 40 -14.42 -1.90 3.66
C GLU A 40 -13.53 -0.99 4.52
N ARG A 41 -13.42 -1.26 5.83
CA ARG A 41 -12.54 -0.49 6.72
C ARG A 41 -11.07 -0.63 6.33
N PHE A 42 -10.63 -1.85 6.00
CA PHE A 42 -9.27 -2.08 5.51
C PHE A 42 -9.03 -1.43 4.15
N LEU A 43 -10.01 -1.48 3.25
CA LEU A 43 -9.91 -0.81 1.96
C LEU A 43 -9.75 0.71 2.14
N HIS A 44 -10.56 1.33 2.99
CA HIS A 44 -10.46 2.77 3.26
C HIS A 44 -9.10 3.15 3.86
N ALA A 45 -8.61 2.37 4.84
CA ALA A 45 -7.28 2.57 5.43
C ALA A 45 -6.16 2.36 4.39
N ALA A 46 -6.29 1.35 3.52
CA ALA A 46 -5.33 1.07 2.46
C ALA A 46 -5.29 2.18 1.41
N LEU A 47 -6.44 2.75 1.03
CA LEU A 47 -6.50 3.89 0.10
C LEU A 47 -5.88 5.15 0.71
N HIS A 48 -6.10 5.39 2.00
CA HIS A 48 -5.43 6.49 2.71
C HIS A 48 -3.92 6.30 2.76
N LEU A 49 -3.45 5.07 3.06
CA LEU A 49 -2.02 4.74 3.04
C LEU A 49 -1.42 4.88 1.65
N LYS A 50 -2.12 4.42 0.60
CA LYS A 50 -1.72 4.59 -0.80
C LYS A 50 -1.46 6.06 -1.11
N GLN A 51 -2.38 6.95 -0.73
CA GLN A 51 -2.19 8.38 -0.99
C GLN A 51 -0.94 8.92 -0.28
N LYS A 52 -0.71 8.51 0.97
CA LYS A 52 0.50 8.91 1.69
C LYS A 52 1.78 8.40 1.02
N VAL A 53 1.83 7.13 0.63
CA VAL A 53 3.00 6.54 -0.06
C VAL A 53 3.27 7.24 -1.39
N VAL A 54 2.23 7.46 -2.21
CA VAL A 54 2.37 8.18 -3.49
C VAL A 54 2.89 9.59 -3.26
N ASN A 55 2.40 10.29 -2.24
CA ASN A 55 2.81 11.67 -1.97
C ASN A 55 4.24 11.78 -1.42
N GLU A 56 4.74 10.77 -0.70
CA GLU A 56 6.12 10.73 -0.20
C GLU A 56 7.11 10.24 -1.28
N THR A 57 6.81 9.12 -1.94
CA THR A 57 7.71 8.47 -2.90
C THR A 57 7.68 9.14 -4.27
N CYS A 58 6.51 9.60 -4.73
CA CYS A 58 6.32 10.25 -6.03
C CYS A 58 5.90 11.71 -5.83
N ASN A 59 6.63 12.42 -4.99
CA ASN A 59 6.43 13.86 -4.82
C ASN A 59 6.85 14.63 -6.09
N LYS A 60 6.48 15.91 -6.18
CA LYS A 60 6.83 16.77 -7.32
C LYS A 60 8.35 16.84 -7.55
N ARG A 61 9.15 16.74 -6.49
CA ARG A 61 10.61 16.77 -6.55
C ARG A 61 11.18 15.50 -7.17
N TRP A 62 10.63 14.33 -6.85
CA TRP A 62 10.99 13.06 -7.47
C TRP A 62 10.63 13.06 -8.94
N ARG A 63 9.43 13.53 -9.32
CA ARG A 63 9.06 13.68 -10.74
C ARG A 63 10.01 14.62 -11.49
N ALA A 64 10.38 15.75 -10.89
CA ALA A 64 11.32 16.69 -11.49
C ALA A 64 12.74 16.10 -11.59
N ALA A 65 13.19 15.35 -10.59
CA ALA A 65 14.48 14.65 -10.62
C ALA A 65 14.49 13.51 -11.65
N ALA A 66 13.40 12.75 -11.76
CA ALA A 66 13.24 11.68 -12.74
C ALA A 66 13.24 12.24 -14.17
N ALA A 67 12.54 13.35 -14.41
CA ALA A 67 12.58 14.05 -15.70
C ALA A 67 13.98 14.60 -16.06
N ALA A 68 14.83 14.85 -15.05
CA ALA A 68 16.21 15.29 -15.21
C ALA A 68 17.22 14.13 -15.19
N GLY A 69 16.77 12.87 -15.19
CA GLY A 69 17.65 11.69 -15.14
C GLY A 69 18.37 11.45 -13.81
N ALA A 70 17.97 12.16 -12.74
CA ALA A 70 18.67 12.19 -11.44
C ALA A 70 17.87 11.53 -10.29
N ALA A 71 16.83 10.74 -10.59
CA ALA A 71 16.05 10.08 -9.54
C ALA A 71 16.80 8.86 -8.95
N GLY A 72 17.00 8.89 -7.63
CA GLY A 72 17.97 8.03 -6.94
C GLY A 72 17.55 6.59 -6.67
N ASP A 73 16.28 6.18 -6.87
CA ASP A 73 15.84 4.81 -6.56
C ASP A 73 14.64 4.35 -7.41
N PHE A 74 14.88 3.49 -8.40
CA PHE A 74 13.83 2.92 -9.27
C PHE A 74 13.38 1.52 -8.85
N THR A 75 13.95 0.91 -7.80
CA THR A 75 13.71 -0.52 -7.50
C THR A 75 12.27 -0.83 -7.06
N ILE A 76 11.83 -2.09 -7.22
CA ILE A 76 10.49 -2.53 -6.78
C ILE A 76 10.36 -2.57 -5.25
N CYS A 77 11.44 -2.89 -4.53
CA CYS A 77 11.39 -3.12 -3.08
C CYS A 77 11.46 -1.82 -2.25
N THR A 78 12.13 -0.78 -2.74
CA THR A 78 12.31 0.49 -2.02
C THR A 78 12.03 1.72 -2.87
N GLY A 79 11.88 1.57 -4.18
CA GLY A 79 11.76 2.66 -5.14
C GLY A 79 10.40 2.79 -5.80
N ALA A 80 10.37 3.60 -6.85
CA ALA A 80 9.15 4.04 -7.52
C ALA A 80 8.34 2.90 -8.18
N LEU A 81 9.00 1.83 -8.63
CA LEU A 81 8.33 0.66 -9.21
C LEU A 81 7.43 -0.07 -8.19
N GLY A 82 7.80 -0.06 -6.90
CA GLY A 82 6.94 -0.60 -5.84
C GLY A 82 5.64 0.18 -5.70
N THR A 83 5.72 1.51 -5.82
CA THR A 83 4.56 2.41 -5.81
C THR A 83 3.71 2.23 -7.07
N ALA A 84 4.31 2.03 -8.25
CA ALA A 84 3.59 1.70 -9.48
C ALA A 84 2.80 0.38 -9.33
N PHE A 85 3.42 -0.67 -8.78
CA PHE A 85 2.72 -1.93 -8.52
C PHE A 85 1.58 -1.78 -7.51
N LEU A 86 1.77 -0.97 -6.45
CA LEU A 86 0.71 -0.66 -5.49
C LEU A 86 -0.48 0.05 -6.17
N LEU A 87 -0.22 1.02 -7.04
CA LEU A 87 -1.24 1.73 -7.83
C LEU A 87 -1.98 0.80 -8.78
N PHE A 88 -1.27 -0.10 -9.47
CA PHE A 88 -1.89 -1.11 -10.32
C PHE A 88 -2.81 -2.05 -9.52
N ARG A 89 -2.39 -2.45 -8.31
CA ARG A 89 -3.22 -3.27 -7.41
C ARG A 89 -4.45 -2.50 -6.91
N ALA A 90 -4.30 -1.20 -6.62
CA ALA A 90 -5.43 -0.35 -6.26
C ALA A 90 -6.44 -0.24 -7.41
N TYR A 91 -5.98 0.04 -8.63
CA TYR A 91 -6.82 0.06 -9.84
C TYR A 91 -7.62 -1.24 -10.01
N ARG A 92 -7.03 -2.41 -9.80
CA ARG A 92 -7.76 -3.68 -9.91
C ARG A 92 -8.91 -3.84 -8.91
N VAL A 93 -8.85 -3.13 -7.78
CA VAL A 93 -9.87 -3.19 -6.72
C VAL A 93 -10.89 -2.06 -6.85
N THR A 94 -10.47 -0.86 -7.21
CA THR A 94 -11.33 0.34 -7.28
C THR A 94 -11.79 0.71 -8.69
N ALA A 95 -11.16 0.14 -9.72
CA ALA A 95 -11.30 0.54 -11.13
C ALA A 95 -10.97 2.02 -11.41
N ASP A 96 -10.19 2.68 -10.54
CA ASP A 96 -9.82 4.08 -10.69
C ASP A 96 -8.75 4.30 -11.77
N ARG A 97 -9.14 4.97 -12.86
CA ARG A 97 -8.26 5.26 -14.00
C ARG A 97 -7.13 6.24 -13.65
N ALA A 98 -7.28 7.08 -12.63
CA ALA A 98 -6.22 7.99 -12.20
C ALA A 98 -5.02 7.21 -11.64
N ASP A 99 -5.29 6.11 -10.91
CA ASP A 99 -4.25 5.22 -10.40
C ASP A 99 -3.51 4.51 -11.54
N LEU A 100 -4.24 4.11 -12.59
CA LEU A 100 -3.64 3.52 -13.79
C LEU A 100 -2.76 4.52 -14.56
N ALA A 101 -3.23 5.75 -14.74
CA ALA A 101 -2.47 6.80 -15.42
C ALA A 101 -1.17 7.12 -14.67
N THR A 102 -1.23 7.25 -13.34
CA THR A 102 -0.05 7.50 -12.50
C THR A 102 0.91 6.31 -12.53
N CYS A 103 0.40 5.07 -12.55
CA CYS A 103 1.24 3.89 -12.71
C CYS A 103 1.99 3.89 -14.04
N ALA A 104 1.32 4.23 -15.14
CA ALA A 104 1.93 4.30 -16.46
C ALA A 104 3.00 5.41 -16.54
N GLU A 105 2.73 6.58 -15.95
CA GLU A 105 3.69 7.68 -15.83
C GLU A 105 4.97 7.22 -15.13
N ILE A 106 4.84 6.58 -13.97
CA ILE A 106 6.00 6.09 -13.21
C ILE A 106 6.81 5.08 -14.03
N VAL A 107 6.16 4.10 -14.67
CA VAL A 107 6.85 3.10 -15.49
C VAL A 107 7.57 3.75 -16.67
N ALA A 108 6.95 4.71 -17.35
CA ALA A 108 7.57 5.44 -18.46
C ALA A 108 8.79 6.26 -17.99
N THR A 109 8.71 6.90 -16.82
CA THR A 109 9.87 7.62 -16.26
C THR A 109 11.00 6.69 -15.85
N CYS A 110 10.69 5.50 -15.32
CA CYS A 110 11.71 4.50 -15.03
C CYS A 110 12.38 4.03 -16.33
N ASP A 111 11.59 3.69 -17.36
CA ASP A 111 12.10 3.23 -18.66
C ASP A 111 13.00 4.30 -19.32
N ALA A 112 12.58 5.56 -19.31
CA ALA A 112 13.38 6.68 -19.81
C ALA A 112 14.68 6.87 -19.02
N ALA A 113 14.68 6.67 -17.70
CA ALA A 113 15.89 6.75 -16.90
C ALA A 113 16.87 5.60 -17.18
N PHE A 114 16.36 4.39 -17.46
CA PHE A 114 17.20 3.27 -17.91
C PHE A 114 17.79 3.48 -19.30
N MET A 115 17.07 4.15 -20.21
CA MET A 115 17.50 4.42 -21.59
C MET A 115 18.31 5.72 -21.74
N GLY A 116 18.39 6.55 -20.70
CA GLY A 116 19.11 7.84 -20.69
C GLY A 116 20.57 7.76 -20.26
N GLU A 117 21.13 6.56 -20.07
CA GLU A 117 22.56 6.33 -19.78
C GLU A 117 23.40 6.01 -21.04
N GLU A 118 23.25 6.80 -22.12
CA GLU A 118 24.23 6.91 -23.22
C GLU A 118 24.67 8.36 -23.46
#